data_AF-A0A2T4WR36-F1
#
_entry.id   AF-A0A2T4WR36-F1
#
_cell.length_a   1.000
_cell.length_b   1.000
_cell.length_c   1.000
_cell.angle_alpha   90.00
_cell.angle_beta   90.00
_cell.angle_gamma   90.00
#
_symmetry.space_group_name_H-M   'P 1'
#
loop_
_entity.id
_entity.type
_entity.pdbx_description
1 polymer ?
#
loop_
_entity_poly.entity_id
_entity_poly.type
_entity_poly.pdbx_seq_one_letter_code
_entity_poly.pdbx_strand_id
1 'polypeptide(L)'
;MTLELSFDLNSIEDIAKTLLDKVTTKTMLFYGEMGVGKTTLIQALVRELGGHKVTSPTFSIVNEYEVNNDIVYHFDFYRVDDESEAYDIGIEDYLYSGHWIF
;
A
#
# COMPACT_ATOMS: atom_id res chain seq x y z
N MET A 1 12.73 2.10 -17.88
CA MET A 1 11.74 1.43 -18.74
C MET A 1 10.46 1.37 -17.94
N THR A 2 9.40 2.01 -18.40
CA THR A 2 8.09 1.98 -17.74
C THR A 2 7.41 0.66 -18.08
N LEU A 3 6.82 -0.01 -17.09
CA LEU A 3 6.02 -1.22 -17.29
C LEU A 3 4.54 -0.81 -17.31
N GLU A 4 3.84 -1.17 -18.38
CA GLU A 4 2.38 -1.00 -18.46
C GLU A 4 1.72 -2.37 -18.34
N LEU A 5 0.76 -2.48 -17.43
CA LEU A 5 -0.05 -3.68 -17.20
C LEU A 5 -1.52 -3.29 -17.27
N SER A 6 -2.31 -4.12 -17.93
CA SER A 6 -3.77 -4.01 -17.96
C SER A 6 -4.35 -5.29 -17.38
N PHE A 7 -5.30 -5.15 -16.45
CA PHE A 7 -5.87 -6.27 -15.70
C PHE A 7 -7.29 -5.97 -15.24
N ASP A 8 -8.00 -7.02 -14.86
CA ASP A 8 -9.32 -6.95 -14.25
C ASP A 8 -9.31 -7.53 -12.83
N LEU A 9 -10.47 -7.50 -12.16
CA LEU A 9 -10.63 -8.02 -10.80
C LEU A 9 -10.36 -9.53 -10.70
N ASN A 10 -10.54 -10.30 -11.77
CA ASN A 10 -10.30 -11.75 -11.74
C ASN A 10 -8.80 -12.06 -11.72
N SER A 11 -7.98 -11.14 -12.24
CA SER A 11 -6.54 -11.30 -12.42
C SER A 11 -5.73 -10.53 -11.36
N ILE A 12 -6.40 -9.94 -10.37
CA ILE A 12 -5.76 -8.98 -9.44
C ILE A 12 -4.68 -9.63 -8.56
N GLU A 13 -4.86 -10.90 -8.18
CA GLU A 13 -3.89 -11.63 -7.37
C GLU A 13 -2.60 -11.91 -8.17
N ASP A 14 -2.72 -12.27 -9.45
CA ASP A 14 -1.56 -12.49 -10.33
C ASP A 14 -0.76 -11.19 -10.55
N ILE A 15 -1.48 -10.06 -10.61
CA ILE A 15 -0.87 -8.74 -10.74
C ILE A 15 -0.18 -8.32 -9.46
N ALA A 16 -0.79 -8.55 -8.29
CA ALA A 16 -0.17 -8.29 -7.00
C ALA A 16 1.17 -9.03 -6.88
N LYS A 17 1.18 -10.32 -7.22
CA LYS A 17 2.40 -11.12 -7.28
C LYS A 17 3.44 -10.57 -8.26
N THR A 18 3.02 -10.25 -9.49
CA THR A 18 3.91 -9.70 -10.52
C THR A 18 4.55 -8.39 -10.09
N LEU A 19 3.81 -7.53 -9.38
CA LEU A 19 4.34 -6.27 -8.85
C LEU A 19 5.36 -6.53 -7.75
N LEU A 20 5.05 -7.40 -6.77
CA LEU A 20 5.96 -7.75 -5.69
C LEU A 20 7.27 -8.38 -6.18
N ASP A 21 7.21 -9.19 -7.24
CA ASP A 21 8.40 -9.80 -7.86
C ASP A 21 9.29 -8.77 -8.60
N LYS A 22 8.75 -7.62 -8.98
CA LYS A 22 9.44 -6.62 -9.81
C LYS A 22 9.90 -5.39 -9.04
N VAL A 23 9.28 -5.08 -7.91
CA VAL A 23 9.70 -3.93 -7.10
C VAL A 23 11.06 -4.19 -6.48
N THR A 24 11.87 -3.14 -6.42
CA THR A 24 13.23 -3.19 -5.85
C THR A 24 13.28 -2.60 -4.45
N THR A 25 12.20 -1.97 -4.02
CA THR A 25 12.03 -1.35 -2.71
C THR A 25 10.70 -1.80 -2.12
N LYS A 26 10.59 -1.68 -0.79
CA LYS A 26 9.35 -1.94 -0.07
C LYS A 26 8.40 -0.74 -0.03
N THR A 27 8.76 0.36 -0.71
CA THR A 27 7.96 1.58 -0.78
C THR A 27 7.31 1.68 -2.15
N MET A 28 5.99 1.61 -2.18
CA MET A 28 5.18 1.74 -3.39
C MET A 28 4.24 2.92 -3.24
N LEU A 29 4.06 3.70 -4.31
CA LEU A 29 3.19 4.87 -4.33
C LEU A 29 2.04 4.63 -5.31
N PHE A 30 0.80 4.76 -4.83
CA PHE A 30 -0.40 4.48 -5.61
C PHE A 30 -1.11 5.79 -6.02
N TYR A 31 -1.06 6.11 -7.30
CA TYR A 31 -1.70 7.30 -7.86
C TYR A 31 -2.94 6.94 -8.68
N GLY A 32 -3.97 7.77 -8.57
CA GLY A 32 -5.19 7.63 -9.35
C GLY A 32 -6.39 8.27 -8.67
N GLU A 33 -7.48 8.43 -9.40
CA GLU A 33 -8.70 9.07 -8.89
C GLU A 33 -9.36 8.28 -7.75
N MET A 34 -10.25 8.95 -7.02
CA MET A 34 -11.08 8.31 -6.01
C MET A 34 -11.96 7.24 -6.68
N GLY A 35 -12.02 6.05 -6.11
CA GLY A 35 -12.83 4.94 -6.63
C GLY A 35 -12.21 4.13 -7.76
N VAL A 36 -10.99 4.45 -8.24
CA VAL A 36 -10.32 3.70 -9.32
C VAL A 36 -9.88 2.28 -8.92
N GLY A 37 -9.85 1.97 -7.61
CA GLY A 37 -9.49 0.64 -7.10
C GLY A 37 -8.11 0.52 -6.45
N LYS A 38 -7.45 1.64 -6.08
CA LYS A 38 -6.15 1.62 -5.35
C LYS A 38 -6.17 0.72 -4.12
N THR A 39 -7.16 0.91 -3.25
CA THR A 39 -7.33 0.10 -2.03
C THR A 39 -7.55 -1.38 -2.36
N THR A 40 -8.27 -1.68 -3.44
CA THR A 40 -8.48 -3.07 -3.89
C THR A 40 -7.18 -3.73 -4.31
N LEU A 41 -6.30 -3.00 -5.01
CA LEU A 41 -4.96 -3.49 -5.38
C LEU A 41 -4.07 -3.68 -4.14
N ILE A 42 -4.08 -2.71 -3.22
CA ILE A 42 -3.35 -2.80 -1.93
C ILE A 42 -3.80 -4.02 -1.13
N GLN A 43 -5.10 -4.31 -1.10
CA GLN A 43 -5.64 -5.51 -0.46
C GLN A 43 -5.07 -6.80 -1.05
N ALA A 44 -4.95 -6.88 -2.38
CA ALA A 44 -4.33 -8.04 -3.04
C ALA A 44 -2.83 -8.16 -2.71
N LEU A 45 -2.09 -7.04 -2.72
CA LEU A 45 -0.66 -7.01 -2.35
C LEU A 45 -0.43 -7.49 -0.92
N VAL A 46 -1.23 -7.03 0.04
CA VAL A 46 -1.13 -7.47 1.44
C VAL A 46 -1.46 -8.95 1.57
N ARG A 47 -2.46 -9.47 0.83
CA ARG A 47 -2.80 -10.90 0.84
C ARG A 47 -1.67 -11.76 0.29
N GLU A 48 -1.04 -11.35 -0.80
CA GLU A 48 0.11 -12.04 -1.39
C GLU A 48 1.31 -12.05 -0.41
N LEU A 49 1.47 -10.99 0.40
CA LEU A 49 2.45 -10.96 1.49
C LEU A 49 2.06 -11.84 2.70
N GLY A 50 0.84 -12.36 2.76
CA GLY A 50 0.33 -13.24 3.81
C GLY A 50 -0.62 -12.59 4.82
N GLY A 51 -1.11 -11.38 4.56
CA GLY A 51 -2.05 -10.68 5.44
C GLY A 51 -3.50 -11.12 5.23
N HIS A 52 -4.29 -11.18 6.32
CA HIS A 52 -5.65 -11.74 6.30
C HIS A 52 -6.77 -10.75 6.61
N LYS A 53 -6.46 -9.50 6.99
CA LYS A 53 -7.46 -8.46 7.29
C LYS A 53 -7.00 -7.09 6.81
N VAL A 54 -7.45 -6.69 5.63
CA VAL A 54 -7.19 -5.37 5.07
C VAL A 54 -8.50 -4.61 4.96
N THR A 55 -8.84 -3.86 6.00
CA THR A 55 -9.94 -2.92 5.95
C THR A 55 -9.44 -1.57 5.45
N SER A 56 -10.20 -0.92 4.58
CA SER A 56 -9.97 0.49 4.22
C SER A 56 -9.90 1.33 5.49
N PRO A 57 -8.98 2.30 5.60
CA PRO A 57 -9.02 3.27 6.69
C PRO A 57 -10.40 3.92 6.68
N THR A 58 -11.18 3.71 7.73
CA THR A 58 -12.44 4.43 7.87
C THR A 58 -12.15 5.81 8.49
N PHE A 59 -11.13 5.91 9.37
CA PHE A 59 -10.72 7.15 10.05
C PHE A 59 -9.20 7.37 10.24
N SER A 60 -8.34 6.38 10.01
CA SER A 60 -6.90 6.46 10.30
C SER A 60 -6.09 6.98 9.10
N ILE A 61 -5.07 7.81 9.35
CA ILE A 61 -4.09 8.25 8.33
C ILE A 61 -3.19 7.07 7.89
N VAL A 62 -2.89 6.16 8.83
CA VAL A 62 -2.09 4.95 8.61
C VAL A 62 -2.86 3.73 9.07
N ASN A 63 -2.80 2.64 8.29
CA ASN A 63 -3.20 1.32 8.75
C ASN A 63 -2.00 0.39 8.74
N GLU A 64 -1.96 -0.48 9.73
CA GLU A 64 -0.94 -1.51 9.85
C GLU A 64 -1.57 -2.87 9.55
N TYR A 65 -0.94 -3.62 8.67
CA TYR A 65 -1.33 -4.98 8.37
C TYR A 65 -0.17 -5.91 8.67
N GLU A 66 -0.38 -6.83 9.60
CA GLU A 66 0.53 -7.96 9.83
C GLU A 66 0.52 -8.88 8.61
N VAL A 67 1.72 -9.20 8.12
CA VAL A 67 1.97 -10.16 7.06
C VAL A 67 3.03 -11.16 7.55
N ASN A 68 3.32 -12.21 6.78
CA ASN A 68 4.03 -13.40 7.28
C ASN A 68 5.21 -13.14 8.25
N ASN A 69 6.19 -12.33 7.84
CA ASN A 69 7.35 -11.97 8.67
C ASN A 69 7.66 -10.46 8.59
N ASP A 70 6.62 -9.65 8.38
CA ASP A 70 6.77 -8.23 8.10
C ASP A 70 5.48 -7.47 8.46
N ILE A 71 5.52 -6.15 8.31
CA ILE A 71 4.37 -5.26 8.48
C ILE A 71 4.19 -4.47 7.18
N VAL A 72 2.94 -4.16 6.84
CA VAL A 72 2.58 -3.19 5.81
C VAL A 72 1.97 -1.97 6.46
N TYR A 73 2.59 -0.81 6.27
CA TYR A 73 2.03 0.50 6.56
C TYR A 73 1.35 1.04 5.31
N HIS A 74 0.04 1.20 5.37
CA HIS A 74 -0.76 1.77 4.30
C HIS A 74 -1.18 3.19 4.68
N PHE A 75 -0.62 4.17 3.96
CA PHE A 75 -0.89 5.58 4.15
C PHE A 75 -2.02 6.04 3.23
N ASP A 76 -3.02 6.72 3.81
CA ASP A 76 -4.07 7.40 3.05
C ASP A 76 -3.82 8.91 3.05
N PHE A 77 -2.91 9.36 2.18
CA PHE A 77 -2.56 10.78 2.04
C PHE A 77 -3.70 11.67 1.51
N TYR A 78 -4.83 11.09 1.07
CA TYR A 78 -6.02 11.90 0.77
C TYR A 78 -6.53 12.64 2.01
N ARG A 79 -6.19 12.17 3.21
CA ARG A 79 -6.59 12.74 4.50
C ARG A 79 -5.57 13.71 5.10
N VAL A 80 -4.42 13.85 4.45
CA VAL A 80 -3.33 14.72 4.90
C VAL A 80 -3.41 16.00 4.09
N ASP A 81 -3.71 17.11 4.76
CA ASP A 81 -3.92 18.40 4.09
C ASP A 81 -2.58 19.04 3.67
N ASP A 82 -1.52 18.85 4.47
CA ASP A 82 -0.18 19.35 4.18
C ASP A 82 0.93 18.47 4.78
N GLU A 83 2.18 18.76 4.37
CA GLU A 83 3.35 18.00 4.80
C GLU A 83 3.60 18.02 6.32
N SER A 84 3.18 19.08 7.02
CA SER A 84 3.40 19.20 8.46
C SER A 84 2.60 18.18 9.26
N GLU A 85 1.38 17.87 8.83
CA GLU A 85 0.56 16.81 9.43
C GLU A 85 1.22 15.42 9.26
N ALA A 86 1.89 15.18 8.12
CA ALA A 86 2.66 13.95 7.93
C ALA A 86 3.86 13.86 8.89
N TYR A 87 4.57 14.98 9.14
CA TYR A 87 5.63 15.01 10.14
C TYR A 87 5.10 14.84 11.56
N ASP A 88 3.95 15.43 11.88
CA ASP A 88 3.32 15.35 13.21
C ASP A 88 2.88 13.92 13.58
N ILE A 89 2.51 13.10 12.60
CA ILE A 89 2.22 11.66 12.80
C ILE A 89 3.48 10.79 12.88
N GLY A 90 4.67 11.38 12.74
CA GLY A 90 5.95 10.66 12.77
C GLY A 90 6.20 9.81 11.53
N ILE A 91 5.82 10.29 10.34
CA ILE A 91 5.99 9.54 9.06
C ILE A 91 7.41 9.00 8.87
N GLU A 92 8.42 9.72 9.36
CA GLU A 92 9.83 9.33 9.26
C GLU A 92 10.10 7.98 9.92
N ASP A 93 9.52 7.71 11.09
CA ASP A 93 9.71 6.44 11.80
C ASP A 93 9.23 5.25 10.96
N TYR A 94 8.11 5.42 10.23
CA TYR A 94 7.60 4.43 9.30
C TYR A 94 8.50 4.28 8.08
N LEU A 95 8.95 5.39 7.48
CA LEU A 95 9.85 5.40 6.32
C LEU A 95 11.18 4.69 6.61
N TYR A 96 11.70 4.82 7.83
CA TYR A 96 12.97 4.21 8.26
C TYR A 96 12.81 2.84 8.93
N SER A 97 11.59 2.33 9.07
CA SER A 97 11.31 1.04 9.74
C SER A 97 11.82 -0.19 9.00
N GLY A 98 12.00 -0.11 7.67
CA GLY A 98 12.34 -1.26 6.82
C GLY A 98 11.18 -2.21 6.50
N HIS A 99 9.96 -1.84 6.89
CA HIS A 99 8.71 -2.52 6.58
C HIS A 99 8.16 -2.11 5.21
N TRP A 100 7.06 -2.74 4.77
CA TRP A 100 6.36 -2.33 3.56
C TRP A 100 5.60 -1.03 3.76
N ILE A 101 5.65 -0.16 2.76
CA ILE A 101 5.03 1.17 2.77
C ILE A 101 4.24 1.31 1.48
N PHE A 102 2.91 1.36 1.62
CA PHE A 102 1.95 1.48 0.53
C PHE A 102 1.20 2.80 0.60
#